data_AF-A0A6P6TYU1-F1
#
_entry.id   AF-A0A6P6TYU1-F1
#
_cell.length_a   1.000
_cell.length_b   1.000
_cell.length_c   1.000
_cell.angle_alpha   90.00
_cell.angle_beta   90.00
_cell.angle_gamma   90.00
#
_symmetry.space_group_name_H-M   'P 1'
#
loop_
_entity.id
_entity.type
_entity.pdbx_description
1 polymer ?
#
loop_
_entity_poly.entity_id
_entity_poly.type
_entity_poly.pdbx_seq_one_letter_code
_entity_poly.pdbx_strand_id
1 'polypeptide(L)'
;MEEEGIQHFSHDEHPLIMIELQKNNDNGDGDDKKVEICYGCQKQILEPTAYCCFSCNFFLHKPCAEIPLQITHPMHPQHPLVLHKEPPYSSGSCTCHACGQKGWKFFTYNCSLCKFDLDISCASQDR
;
A
#
# COMPACT_ATOMS: atom_id res chain seq x y z
N MET A 1 19.01 -15.07 14.86
CA MET A 1 18.53 -13.68 14.83
C MET A 1 17.04 -13.79 14.65
N GLU A 2 16.27 -13.39 15.66
CA GLU A 2 14.81 -13.36 15.55
C GLU A 2 14.46 -12.31 14.49
N GLU A 3 13.87 -12.73 13.37
CA GLU A 3 13.32 -11.80 12.40
C GLU A 3 12.11 -11.13 13.07
N GLU A 4 12.32 -9.96 13.65
CA GLU A 4 11.27 -9.19 14.32
C GLU A 4 10.24 -8.75 13.28
N GLY A 5 9.14 -9.49 13.19
CA GLY A 5 8.00 -9.13 12.37
C GLY A 5 7.18 -8.01 13.01
N ILE A 6 6.55 -7.18 12.18
CA ILE A 6 5.67 -6.09 12.63
C ILE A 6 4.21 -6.54 12.61
N GLN A 7 3.43 -6.14 13.62
CA GLN A 7 1.98 -6.19 13.52
C GLN A 7 1.51 -4.98 12.72
N HIS A 8 0.79 -5.20 11.61
CA HIS A 8 0.43 -4.13 10.68
C HIS A 8 -1.09 -3.93 10.63
N PHE A 9 -1.58 -2.69 10.61
CA PHE A 9 -3.02 -2.37 10.67
C PHE A 9 -3.85 -2.99 9.52
N SER A 10 -3.21 -3.23 8.38
CA SER A 10 -3.86 -3.84 7.21
C SER A 10 -3.82 -5.37 7.21
N HIS A 11 -3.04 -5.97 8.11
CA HIS A 11 -2.80 -7.40 8.20
C HIS A 11 -2.42 -7.77 9.64
N ASP A 12 -3.43 -7.96 10.48
CA ASP A 12 -3.32 -8.16 11.93
C ASP A 12 -3.38 -9.63 12.34
N GLU A 13 -3.87 -10.51 11.47
CA GLU A 13 -3.89 -11.97 11.62
C GLU A 13 -2.48 -12.57 11.79
N HIS A 14 -1.49 -12.01 11.09
CA HIS A 14 -0.09 -12.46 11.13
C HIS A 14 0.88 -11.27 11.14
N PRO A 15 2.06 -11.41 11.78
CA PRO A 15 3.10 -10.41 11.65
C PRO A 15 3.66 -10.40 10.22
N LEU A 16 4.00 -9.21 9.72
CA LEU A 16 4.75 -9.04 8.49
C LEU A 16 6.25 -9.09 8.80
N ILE A 17 6.97 -9.97 8.13
CA ILE A 17 8.44 -10.07 8.24
C ILE A 17 9.11 -9.26 7.13
N MET A 18 10.25 -8.65 7.45
CA MET A 18 11.06 -7.98 6.42
C MET A 18 11.92 -9.02 5.71
N ILE A 19 11.84 -9.08 4.38
CA ILE A 19 12.59 -10.02 3.55
C ILE A 19 13.46 -9.30 2.53
N GLU A 20 14.51 -9.98 2.08
CA GLU A 20 15.31 -9.59 0.91
C GLU A 20 14.79 -10.30 -0.35
N LEU A 21 14.41 -9.52 -1.36
CA LEU A 21 14.00 -9.99 -2.68
C LEU A 21 15.24 -10.12 -3.56
N GLN A 22 15.70 -11.35 -3.79
CA GLN A 22 16.82 -11.60 -4.70
C GLN A 22 16.40 -11.36 -6.15
N LYS A 23 17.07 -10.44 -6.84
CA LYS A 23 16.98 -10.31 -8.29
C LYS A 23 17.70 -11.51 -8.90
N ASN A 24 16.97 -12.58 -9.21
CA ASN A 24 17.55 -13.66 -10.02
C ASN A 24 17.88 -13.09 -11.40
N ASN A 25 19.16 -12.79 -11.61
CA ASN A 25 19.79 -12.59 -12.90
C ASN A 25 19.93 -13.93 -13.61
N ASP A 26 18.81 -14.60 -13.89
CA ASP A 26 18.86 -15.71 -14.81
C ASP A 26 18.78 -15.17 -16.24
N ASN A 27 19.88 -15.38 -16.97
CA ASN A 27 19.96 -15.37 -18.43
C ASN A 27 19.21 -16.60 -18.98
N GLY A 28 17.94 -16.74 -18.63
CA GLY A 28 17.05 -17.83 -19.03
C GLY A 28 15.96 -17.28 -19.95
N ASP A 29 15.95 -17.79 -21.16
CA ASP A 29 14.90 -17.65 -22.16
C ASP A 29 13.55 -18.17 -21.61
N GLY A 30 12.49 -17.37 -21.70
CA GLY A 30 11.09 -17.81 -21.56
C GLY A 30 10.40 -17.65 -20.20
N ASP A 31 9.48 -16.68 -20.15
CA ASP A 31 8.17 -16.60 -19.46
C ASP A 31 8.06 -16.81 -17.92
N ASP A 32 7.28 -15.91 -17.28
CA ASP A 32 6.87 -15.90 -15.85
C ASP A 32 7.92 -15.59 -14.76
N LYS A 33 8.61 -14.43 -14.86
CA LYS A 33 9.18 -13.82 -13.64
C LYS A 33 8.03 -13.42 -12.70
N LYS A 34 7.85 -14.13 -11.59
CA LYS A 34 6.89 -13.75 -10.54
C LYS A 34 7.31 -12.39 -9.95
N VAL A 35 6.59 -11.34 -10.33
CA VAL A 35 6.79 -10.01 -9.77
C VAL A 35 5.85 -9.82 -8.60
N GLU A 36 6.42 -9.55 -7.42
CA GLU A 36 5.61 -9.28 -6.24
C GLU A 36 4.98 -7.89 -6.34
N ILE A 37 3.67 -7.80 -6.06
CA ILE A 37 2.88 -6.58 -6.13
C ILE A 37 2.58 -6.10 -4.72
N CYS A 38 2.86 -4.83 -4.44
CA CYS A 38 2.52 -4.23 -3.16
C CYS A 38 1.00 -4.07 -3.03
N TYR A 39 0.42 -4.63 -1.98
CA TYR A 39 -1.00 -4.55 -1.71
C TYR A 39 -1.47 -3.10 -1.54
N GLY A 40 -0.66 -2.25 -0.88
CA GLY A 40 -1.03 -0.87 -0.59
C GLY A 40 -1.12 0.01 -1.84
N CYS A 41 -0.07 0.03 -2.67
CA CYS A 41 0.02 0.96 -3.81
C CYS A 41 -0.27 0.31 -5.17
N GLN A 42 -0.45 -1.02 -5.23
CA GLN A 42 -0.65 -1.79 -6.47
C GLN A 42 0.45 -1.65 -7.51
N LYS A 43 1.66 -1.26 -7.08
CA LYS A 43 2.85 -1.23 -7.93
C LYS A 43 3.74 -2.43 -7.63
N GLN A 44 4.54 -2.78 -8.63
CA GLN A 44 5.57 -3.81 -8.50
C GLN A 44 6.58 -3.42 -7.41
N ILE A 45 7.04 -4.41 -6.67
CA ILE A 45 8.15 -4.27 -5.73
C ILE A 45 9.43 -4.61 -6.49
N LEU A 46 10.23 -3.59 -6.78
CA LEU A 46 11.51 -3.69 -7.49
C LEU A 46 12.71 -3.49 -6.56
N GLU A 47 12.41 -3.01 -5.36
CA GLU A 47 13.30 -2.80 -4.24
C GLU A 47 13.84 -4.14 -3.74
N PRO A 48 15.07 -4.16 -3.21
CA PRO A 48 15.67 -5.38 -2.68
C PRO A 48 15.01 -5.86 -1.39
N THR A 49 14.15 -5.05 -0.76
CA THR A 49 13.50 -5.42 0.50
C THR A 49 12.02 -5.08 0.50
N ALA A 50 11.25 -5.92 1.19
CA ALA A 50 9.81 -5.79 1.34
C ALA A 50 9.35 -6.34 2.70
N TYR A 51 8.20 -5.88 3.17
CA TYR A 51 7.48 -6.59 4.23
C TYR A 51 6.55 -7.61 3.58
N CYS A 52 6.54 -8.83 4.09
CA CYS A 52 5.66 -9.88 3.58
C CYS A 52 5.03 -10.72 4.68
N CYS A 53 3.90 -11.32 4.32
CA CYS A 53 3.35 -12.50 4.97
C CYS A 53 3.19 -13.59 3.89
N PHE A 54 4.06 -14.60 3.95
CA PHE A 54 4.07 -15.68 2.94
C PHE A 54 2.81 -16.54 2.96
N SER A 55 2.23 -16.80 4.15
CA SER A 55 1.01 -17.61 4.27
C SER A 55 -0.20 -16.94 3.58
N CYS A 56 -0.22 -15.61 3.54
CA CYS A 56 -1.29 -14.83 2.92
C CYS A 56 -0.93 -14.27 1.54
N ASN A 57 0.29 -14.53 1.04
CA ASN A 57 0.84 -13.90 -0.17
C ASN A 57 0.62 -12.37 -0.17
N PHE A 58 0.86 -11.74 0.99
CA PHE A 58 0.65 -10.32 1.22
C PHE A 58 2.01 -9.61 1.24
N PHE A 59 2.19 -8.61 0.40
CA PHE A 59 3.45 -7.89 0.27
C PHE A 59 3.23 -6.38 0.35
N LEU A 60 4.14 -5.67 1.00
CA LEU A 60 4.19 -4.22 1.04
C LEU A 60 5.61 -3.75 0.74
N HIS A 61 5.73 -2.67 -0.03
CA HIS A 61 6.94 -1.86 -0.01
C HIS A 61 7.20 -1.41 1.43
N LYS A 62 8.48 -1.29 1.82
CA LYS A 62 8.84 -0.74 3.13
C LYS A 62 8.16 0.62 3.42
N PRO A 63 8.18 1.62 2.51
CA PRO A 63 7.44 2.86 2.71
C PRO A 63 5.91 2.69 2.81
N CYS A 64 5.32 1.68 2.17
CA CYS A 64 3.89 1.42 2.26
C CYS A 64 3.50 0.75 3.59
N ALA A 65 4.43 0.03 4.24
CA ALA A 65 4.23 -0.52 5.57
C ALA A 65 4.46 0.52 6.68
N GLU A 66 5.30 1.52 6.42
CA GLU A 66 5.67 2.59 7.36
C GLU A 66 4.89 3.90 7.10
N ILE A 67 3.91 3.86 6.20
CA ILE A 67 3.14 5.03 5.81
C ILE A 67 2.32 5.58 7.01
N PRO A 68 2.19 6.90 7.19
CA PRO A 68 1.43 7.46 8.30
C PRO A 68 -0.04 7.01 8.30
N LEU A 69 -0.61 6.77 9.48
CA LEU A 69 -2.05 6.45 9.60
C LEU A 69 -2.95 7.67 9.37
N GLN A 70 -2.39 8.87 9.48
CA GLN A 70 -3.12 10.13 9.33
C GLN A 70 -2.21 11.19 8.72
N ILE A 71 -2.73 11.96 7.77
CA ILE A 71 -2.02 13.07 7.14
C ILE A 71 -2.92 14.31 7.02
N THR A 72 -2.30 15.47 6.85
CA THR A 72 -2.97 16.67 6.33
C THR A 72 -2.42 16.92 4.93
N HIS A 73 -3.30 17.04 3.94
CA HIS A 73 -2.89 17.16 2.53
C HIS A 73 -3.23 18.55 1.98
N PRO A 74 -2.37 19.21 1.18
CA PRO A 74 -2.64 20.56 0.64
C PRO A 74 -3.93 20.68 -0.17
N MET A 75 -4.32 19.62 -0.89
CA MET A 75 -5.60 19.57 -1.62
C MET A 75 -6.84 19.48 -0.71
N HIS A 76 -6.66 19.12 0.55
CA HIS A 76 -7.73 19.00 1.54
C HIS A 76 -7.25 19.44 2.95
N PRO A 77 -6.92 20.74 3.13
CA PRO A 77 -6.30 21.23 4.35
C PRO A 77 -7.28 21.36 5.53
N GLN A 78 -8.58 21.30 5.28
CA GLN A 78 -9.62 21.53 6.28
C GLN A 78 -9.76 20.40 7.31
N HIS A 79 -9.47 19.16 6.90
CA HIS A 79 -9.59 17.98 7.75
C HIS A 79 -8.45 17.01 7.47
N PRO A 80 -7.94 16.33 8.50
CA PRO A 80 -6.97 15.27 8.27
C PRO A 80 -7.63 14.09 7.53
N LEU A 81 -6.83 13.41 6.71
CA LEU A 81 -7.20 12.17 6.05
C LEU A 81 -6.68 11.00 6.87
N VAL A 82 -7.51 9.97 7.06
CA VAL A 82 -7.16 8.75 7.77
C VAL A 82 -6.91 7.63 6.76
N LEU A 83 -5.85 6.87 6.96
CA LEU A 83 -5.51 5.74 6.13
C LEU A 83 -6.39 4.53 6.46
N HIS A 84 -6.94 3.91 5.42
CA HIS A 84 -7.66 2.65 5.51
C HIS A 84 -7.04 1.62 4.58
N LYS A 85 -7.10 0.34 4.98
CA LYS A 85 -6.64 -0.79 4.15
C LYS A 85 -7.42 -0.92 2.83
N GLU A 86 -8.67 -0.48 2.86
CA GLU A 86 -9.61 -0.43 1.73
C GLU A 86 -10.55 0.77 1.93
N PRO A 87 -11.18 1.30 0.88
CA PRO A 87 -12.13 2.41 1.02
C PRO A 87 -13.30 2.08 1.96
N PRO A 88 -13.68 2.98 2.88
CA PRO A 88 -14.71 2.74 3.91
C PRO A 88 -16.14 2.86 3.36
N TYR A 89 -16.39 2.35 2.16
CA TYR A 89 -17.66 2.41 1.45
C TYR A 89 -18.22 1.02 1.21
N SER A 90 -19.55 0.90 1.15
CA SER A 90 -20.22 -0.38 0.87
C SER A 90 -19.88 -0.95 -0.52
N SER A 91 -19.44 -0.10 -1.46
CA SER A 91 -18.94 -0.50 -2.77
C SER A 91 -17.57 -1.19 -2.73
N GLY A 92 -16.83 -1.10 -1.61
CA GLY A 92 -15.44 -1.53 -1.49
C GLY A 92 -14.49 -0.82 -2.45
N SER A 93 -14.90 0.34 -2.98
CA SER A 93 -14.09 1.11 -3.93
C SER A 93 -14.37 2.61 -3.89
N CYS A 94 -13.37 3.40 -4.27
CA CYS A 94 -13.48 4.86 -4.36
C CYS A 94 -12.90 5.41 -5.67
N THR A 95 -13.02 6.73 -5.83
CA THR A 95 -12.32 7.49 -6.85
C THR A 95 -11.30 8.40 -6.18
N CYS A 96 -10.04 8.35 -6.59
CA CYS A 96 -9.03 9.29 -6.12
C CYS A 96 -9.35 10.71 -6.62
N HIS A 97 -9.49 11.67 -5.70
CA HIS A 97 -9.86 13.04 -6.01
C HIS A 97 -8.72 13.83 -6.66
N ALA A 98 -7.47 13.38 -6.55
CA ALA A 98 -6.31 14.03 -7.16
C ALA A 98 -6.10 13.61 -8.63
N CYS A 99 -6.07 12.31 -8.91
CA CYS A 99 -5.79 11.79 -10.25
C CYS A 99 -7.04 11.35 -11.04
N GLY A 100 -8.20 11.26 -10.38
CA GLY A 100 -9.45 10.80 -10.98
C GLY A 100 -9.54 9.29 -11.20
N GLN A 101 -8.57 8.50 -10.71
CA GLN A 101 -8.60 7.03 -10.83
C GLN A 101 -9.83 6.47 -10.12
N LYS A 102 -10.69 5.79 -10.88
CA LYS A 102 -11.93 5.17 -10.40
C LYS A 102 -11.71 3.72 -10.00
N GLY A 103 -12.56 3.22 -9.11
CA GLY A 103 -12.59 1.80 -8.74
C GLY A 103 -11.36 1.37 -7.93
N TRP A 104 -10.68 2.30 -7.26
CA TRP A 104 -9.57 1.99 -6.36
C TRP A 104 -10.09 1.25 -5.14
N LYS A 105 -9.44 0.14 -4.74
CA LYS A 105 -9.92 -0.77 -3.67
C LYS A 105 -8.90 -1.00 -2.54
N PHE A 106 -7.75 -0.36 -2.63
CA PHE A 106 -6.59 -0.65 -1.78
C PHE A 106 -6.36 0.48 -0.79
N PHE A 107 -5.13 0.67 -0.34
CA PHE A 107 -4.83 1.68 0.68
C PHE A 107 -5.32 3.05 0.23
N THR A 108 -6.13 3.67 1.07
CA THR A 108 -6.84 4.91 0.75
C THR A 108 -6.82 5.83 1.94
N TYR A 109 -6.40 7.07 1.72
CA TYR A 109 -6.61 8.15 2.66
C TYR A 109 -8.00 8.73 2.45
N ASN A 110 -8.83 8.67 3.49
CA ASN A 110 -10.22 9.11 3.45
C ASN A 110 -10.48 10.21 4.50
N CYS A 111 -11.23 11.23 4.11
CA CYS A 111 -11.95 12.09 5.05
C CYS A 111 -13.41 11.61 5.15
N SER A 112 -13.79 11.05 6.30
CA SER A 112 -15.14 10.52 6.50
C SER A 112 -16.23 11.60 6.46
N LEU A 113 -15.88 12.85 6.81
CA LEU A 113 -16.76 14.02 6.82
C LEU A 113 -17.02 14.55 5.41
N CYS A 114 -15.97 14.71 4.60
CA CYS A 114 -16.06 15.29 3.27
C CYS A 114 -16.21 14.27 2.14
N LYS A 115 -16.06 12.98 2.44
CA LYS A 115 -15.96 11.91 1.44
C LYS A 115 -14.86 12.17 0.41
N PHE A 116 -13.76 12.73 0.90
CA PHE A 116 -12.57 13.03 0.10
C PHE A 116 -11.60 11.85 0.19
N ASP A 117 -11.18 11.34 -0.95
CA ASP A 117 -10.38 10.11 -1.08
C ASP A 117 -9.12 10.37 -1.90
N LEU A 118 -7.97 9.90 -1.40
CA LEU A 118 -6.71 9.84 -2.15
C LEU A 118 -6.16 8.42 -2.12
N ASP A 119 -5.69 7.93 -3.27
CA ASP A 119 -4.77 6.79 -3.28
C ASP A 119 -3.43 7.21 -2.63
N ILE A 120 -2.67 6.22 -2.14
CA ILE A 120 -1.44 6.52 -1.40
C ILE A 120 -0.33 7.15 -2.28
N SER A 121 -0.36 6.93 -3.60
CA SER A 121 0.61 7.56 -4.50
C SER A 121 0.34 9.06 -4.65
N CYS A 122 -0.94 9.47 -4.69
CA CYS A 122 -1.33 10.87 -4.74
C CYS A 122 -1.18 11.55 -3.39
N ALA A 123 -1.50 10.86 -2.29
CA ALA A 123 -1.35 11.38 -0.94
C ALA A 123 0.11 11.68 -0.55
N SER A 124 1.07 11.04 -1.22
CA SER A 124 2.51 11.25 -0.99
C SER A 124 3.10 12.38 -1.87
N GLN A 125 2.28 13.12 -2.62
CA GLN A 125 2.72 14.21 -3.49
C GLN A 125 2.34 15.58 -2.90
N ASP A 126 3.31 16.46 -2.71
CA ASP A 126 3.12 17.84 -2.19
C ASP A 126 2.61 18.82 -3.27
N ARG A 127 1.51 18.52 -3.98
CA ARG A 127 0.99 19.45 -5.02
C ARG A 127 0.13 20.57 -4.47
#